data_AF-A0A8D8CN48-F1
#
_entry.id   AF-A0A8D8CN48-F1
#
_cell.length_a   1.000
_cell.length_b   1.000
_cell.length_c   1.000
_cell.angle_alpha   90.00
_cell.angle_beta   90.00
_cell.angle_gamma   90.00
#
_symmetry.space_group_name_H-M   'P 1'
#
loop_
_entity.id
_entity.type
_entity.pdbx_description
1 polymer ?
#
loop_
_entity_poly.entity_id
_entity_poly.type
_entity_poly.pdbx_seq_one_letter_code
_entity_poly.pdbx_strand_id
1 'polypeptide(L)'
;MSVVMIRMEEANKLLDFSQKLDIGLLDSVVNCLYNSTGEQLRLAQNVLTTLKEHPDAWTRVDSILEFSQNQQTKFYALQILEEVIKTRWKILPRNQCEGIKKYVVGLIIKTSQDATVMEANKVYLNKLNIILVQILKREWPNNWETFISDIVGASKTNETLCHNNMIILKLLSEEVFDFSSG
;
A
#
# COMPACT_ATOMS: atom_id res chain seq x y z
N MET A 1 6.33 4.59 28.23
CA MET A 1 5.69 5.69 27.47
C MET A 1 4.22 5.64 27.77
N SER A 2 3.64 6.76 28.23
CA SER A 2 2.20 6.91 28.43
C SER A 2 1.50 6.76 27.08
N VAL A 3 0.61 5.78 26.96
CA VAL A 3 -0.26 5.62 25.78
C VAL A 3 -1.19 6.84 25.76
N VAL A 4 -1.12 7.64 24.68
CA VAL A 4 -2.02 8.78 24.48
C VAL A 4 -3.45 8.23 24.41
N MET A 5 -4.33 8.72 25.28
CA MET A 5 -5.73 8.31 25.28
C MET A 5 -6.46 9.02 24.14
N ILE A 6 -6.94 8.26 23.17
CA ILE A 6 -7.62 8.78 21.99
C ILE A 6 -9.10 8.90 22.30
N ARG A 7 -9.67 10.08 22.04
CA ARG A 7 -11.12 10.32 22.14
C ARG A 7 -11.81 9.88 20.85
N MET A 8 -13.01 9.31 20.98
CA MET A 8 -13.80 8.85 19.82
C MET A 8 -14.10 9.98 18.84
N GLU A 9 -14.43 11.17 19.33
CA GLU A 9 -14.68 12.35 18.48
C GLU A 9 -13.47 12.77 17.66
N GLU A 10 -12.26 12.66 18.24
CA GLU A 10 -11.02 12.96 17.53
C GLU A 10 -10.76 11.90 16.47
N ALA A 11 -10.85 10.62 16.82
CA ALA A 11 -10.61 9.51 15.88
C ALA A 11 -11.60 9.52 14.70
N ASN A 12 -12.86 9.93 14.93
CA ASN A 12 -13.86 10.08 13.88
C ASN A 12 -13.51 11.16 12.85
N LYS A 13 -12.65 12.13 13.16
CA LYS A 13 -12.15 13.10 12.16
C LYS A 13 -11.37 12.42 11.04
N LEU A 14 -10.75 11.26 11.30
CA LEU A 14 -10.10 10.47 10.25
C LEU A 14 -11.09 9.94 9.21
N LEU A 15 -12.37 9.83 9.56
CA LEU A 15 -13.46 9.38 8.70
C LEU A 15 -14.16 10.52 7.95
N ASP A 16 -13.81 11.79 8.22
CA ASP A 16 -14.36 12.93 7.50
C ASP A 16 -13.58 13.17 6.20
N PHE A 17 -14.16 12.79 5.06
CA PHE A 17 -13.57 12.95 3.72
C PHE A 17 -13.72 14.37 3.15
N SER A 18 -14.41 15.28 3.83
CA SER A 18 -14.52 16.69 3.42
C SER A 18 -13.30 17.54 3.80
N GLN A 19 -12.44 17.03 4.68
CA GLN A 19 -11.26 17.72 5.20
C GLN A 19 -9.96 17.02 4.82
N LYS A 20 -8.84 17.74 4.97
CA LYS A 20 -7.51 17.13 4.83
C LYS A 20 -7.29 16.12 5.96
N LEU A 21 -6.81 14.93 5.60
CA LEU A 21 -6.49 13.88 6.58
C LEU A 21 -5.36 14.35 7.52
N ASP A 22 -5.59 14.26 8.82
CA ASP A 22 -4.56 14.46 9.83
C ASP A 22 -3.70 13.21 9.98
N ILE A 23 -2.48 13.26 9.41
CA ILE A 23 -1.53 12.15 9.41
C ILE A 23 -0.96 11.88 10.81
N GLY A 24 -0.79 12.92 11.64
CA GLY A 24 -0.29 12.75 13.01
C GLY A 24 -1.30 12.05 13.91
N LEU A 25 -2.58 12.39 13.72
CA LEU A 25 -3.68 11.66 14.36
C LEU A 25 -3.76 10.21 13.87
N LEU A 26 -3.66 9.97 12.55
CA LEU A 26 -3.64 8.61 12.02
C LEU A 26 -2.49 7.78 12.61
N ASP A 27 -1.28 8.35 12.66
CA ASP A 27 -0.10 7.71 13.27
C ASP A 27 -0.36 7.37 14.75
N SER A 28 -1.05 8.25 15.47
CA SER A 28 -1.42 8.02 16.88
C SER A 28 -2.43 6.87 17.02
N VAL A 29 -3.45 6.82 16.15
CA VAL A 29 -4.46 5.73 16.14
C VAL A 29 -3.83 4.39 15.76
N VAL A 30 -2.97 4.37 14.74
CA VAL A 30 -2.22 3.17 14.35
C VAL A 30 -1.31 2.72 15.49
N ASN A 31 -0.56 3.63 16.13
CA ASN A 31 0.25 3.27 17.30
C ASN A 31 -0.59 2.71 18.45
N CYS A 32 -1.79 3.23 18.66
CA CYS A 32 -2.72 2.71 19.65
C CYS A 32 -3.13 1.26 19.34
N LEU A 33 -3.37 0.92 18.07
CA LEU A 33 -3.68 -0.46 17.66
C LEU A 33 -2.59 -1.46 18.07
N TYR A 34 -1.31 -1.08 18.00
CA TYR A 34 -0.20 -2.00 18.31
C TYR A 34 0.25 -1.98 19.77
N ASN A 35 -0.01 -0.89 20.51
CA ASN A 35 0.57 -0.68 21.84
C ASN A 35 -0.44 -0.53 22.98
N SER A 36 -1.74 -0.41 22.67
CA SER A 36 -2.80 -0.26 23.68
C SER A 36 -3.55 -1.58 23.95
N THR A 37 -4.35 -1.59 25.01
CA THR A 37 -5.23 -2.72 25.36
C THR A 37 -6.63 -2.21 25.71
N GLY A 38 -7.59 -3.13 25.81
CA GLY A 38 -8.95 -2.82 26.26
C GLY A 38 -9.71 -1.89 25.31
N GLU A 39 -10.36 -0.87 25.85
CA GLU A 39 -11.24 0.02 25.09
C GLU A 39 -10.51 0.84 24.01
N GLN A 40 -9.28 1.27 24.29
CA GLN A 40 -8.47 2.04 23.35
C GLN A 40 -8.06 1.21 22.13
N LEU A 41 -7.74 -0.07 22.33
CA LEU A 41 -7.47 -1.00 21.23
C LEU A 41 -8.71 -1.19 20.36
N ARG A 42 -9.86 -1.43 20.98
CA ARG A 42 -11.14 -1.62 20.27
C ARG A 42 -11.54 -0.37 19.48
N LEU A 43 -11.35 0.82 20.06
CA LEU A 43 -11.60 2.09 19.39
C LEU A 43 -10.71 2.24 18.15
N ALA A 44 -9.39 2.04 18.31
CA ALA A 44 -8.45 2.14 17.20
C ALA A 44 -8.77 1.14 16.09
N GLN A 45 -9.06 -0.13 16.45
CA GLN A 45 -9.42 -1.16 15.49
C GLN A 45 -10.70 -0.81 14.72
N ASN A 46 -11.74 -0.33 15.40
CA ASN A 46 -12.99 0.06 14.76
C ASN A 46 -12.76 1.19 13.76
N VAL A 47 -12.10 2.28 14.18
CA VAL A 47 -11.86 3.44 13.31
C VAL A 47 -11.01 3.07 12.10
N LEU A 48 -9.93 2.31 12.28
CA LEU A 48 -9.07 1.88 11.18
C LEU A 48 -9.79 0.91 10.24
N THR A 49 -10.66 0.05 10.75
CA THR A 49 -11.46 -0.85 9.90
C THR A 49 -12.46 -0.05 9.07
N THR A 50 -13.21 0.85 9.71
CA THR A 50 -14.18 1.72 9.03
C THR A 50 -13.50 2.62 7.98
N LEU A 51 -12.34 3.19 8.30
CA LEU A 51 -11.56 3.97 7.35
C LEU A 51 -11.11 3.12 6.16
N LYS A 52 -10.66 1.88 6.39
CA LYS A 52 -10.19 0.98 5.32
C LYS A 52 -11.32 0.60 4.34
N GLU A 53 -12.52 0.39 4.86
CA GLU A 53 -13.68 -0.03 4.09
C GLU A 53 -14.33 1.12 3.30
N HIS A 54 -14.06 2.37 3.67
CA HIS A 54 -14.65 3.54 3.03
C HIS A 54 -14.38 3.58 1.51
N PRO A 55 -15.37 3.96 0.66
CA PRO A 55 -15.23 4.02 -0.79
C PRO A 55 -14.04 4.86 -1.26
N ASP A 56 -13.82 5.99 -0.60
CA ASP A 56 -12.80 6.96 -0.98
C ASP A 56 -11.49 6.84 -0.20
N ALA A 57 -11.33 5.83 0.66
CA ALA A 57 -10.13 5.65 1.50
C ALA A 57 -8.82 5.67 0.71
N TRP A 58 -8.83 5.06 -0.48
CA TRP A 58 -7.67 4.97 -1.35
C TRP A 58 -7.18 6.33 -1.85
N THR A 59 -8.05 7.34 -1.92
CA THR A 59 -7.69 8.72 -2.34
C THR A 59 -6.76 9.43 -1.35
N ARG A 60 -6.57 8.85 -0.16
CA ARG A 60 -5.69 9.37 0.90
C ARG A 60 -4.35 8.64 0.99
N VAL A 61 -4.19 7.53 0.27
CA VAL A 61 -3.03 6.63 0.41
C VAL A 61 -1.72 7.31 0.01
N ASP A 62 -1.74 8.13 -1.04
CA ASP A 62 -0.60 8.92 -1.49
C ASP A 62 -0.10 9.86 -0.38
N SER A 63 -1.01 10.63 0.22
CA SER A 63 -0.74 11.56 1.31
C SER A 63 -0.20 10.83 2.54
N ILE A 64 -0.76 9.66 2.88
CA ILE A 64 -0.29 8.88 4.02
C ILE A 64 1.15 8.39 3.79
N LEU A 65 1.44 7.84 2.60
CA LEU A 65 2.76 7.31 2.28
C LEU A 65 3.83 8.41 2.13
N GLU A 66 3.43 9.61 1.71
CA GLU A 66 4.31 10.78 1.59
C GLU A 66 4.66 11.40 2.95
N PHE A 67 3.66 11.63 3.81
CA PHE A 67 3.85 12.44 5.01
C PHE A 67 4.07 11.63 6.29
N SER A 68 3.59 10.39 6.39
CA SER A 68 3.78 9.58 7.60
C SER A 68 5.25 9.14 7.73
N GLN A 69 5.77 9.20 8.96
CA GLN A 69 7.07 8.62 9.31
C GLN A 69 6.91 7.24 9.98
N ASN A 70 5.67 6.84 10.28
CA ASN A 70 5.38 5.58 10.94
C ASN A 70 5.27 4.43 9.92
N GLN A 71 6.14 3.44 10.07
CA GLN A 71 6.16 2.27 9.21
C GLN A 71 4.82 1.51 9.22
N GLN A 72 4.17 1.37 10.37
CA GLN A 72 2.89 0.68 10.47
C GLN A 72 1.76 1.44 9.79
N THR A 73 1.77 2.77 9.86
CA THR A 73 0.81 3.58 9.12
C THR A 73 1.00 3.45 7.62
N LYS A 74 2.24 3.39 7.13
CA LYS A 74 2.51 3.10 5.72
C LYS A 74 1.99 1.73 5.30
N PHE A 75 2.18 0.71 6.13
CA PHE A 75 1.62 -0.63 5.88
C PHE A 75 0.10 -0.61 5.83
N TYR A 76 -0.54 0.11 6.76
CA TYR A 76 -1.98 0.28 6.77
C TYR A 76 -2.49 0.97 5.48
N ALA A 77 -1.80 2.01 5.00
CA ALA A 77 -2.13 2.65 3.72
C ALA A 77 -1.99 1.68 2.52
N LEU A 78 -0.94 0.84 2.52
CA LEU A 78 -0.79 -0.21 1.52
C LEU A 78 -1.90 -1.27 1.59
N GLN A 79 -2.44 -1.58 2.77
CA GLN A 79 -3.60 -2.46 2.91
C GLN A 79 -4.87 -1.83 2.31
N ILE A 80 -5.09 -0.53 2.49
CA ILE A 80 -6.19 0.19 1.83
C ILE A 80 -6.07 0.07 0.31
N LEU A 81 -4.86 0.30 -0.22
CA LEU A 81 -4.62 0.24 -1.67
C LEU A 81 -4.86 -1.17 -2.22
N GLU A 82 -4.35 -2.19 -1.54
CA GLU A 82 -4.56 -3.58 -1.92
C GLU A 82 -6.05 -3.97 -1.93
N GLU A 83 -6.81 -3.56 -0.91
CA GLU A 83 -8.26 -3.81 -0.81
C GLU A 83 -8.99 -3.27 -2.05
N VAL A 84 -8.68 -2.03 -2.45
CA VAL A 84 -9.29 -1.40 -3.61
C VAL A 84 -8.91 -2.09 -4.92
N ILE A 85 -7.66 -2.53 -5.06
CA ILE A 85 -7.22 -3.30 -6.24
C ILE A 85 -7.94 -4.66 -6.31
N LYS A 86 -8.16 -5.32 -5.18
CA LYS A 86 -8.83 -6.63 -5.14
C LYS A 86 -10.34 -6.53 -5.36
N THR A 87 -11.00 -5.51 -4.84
CA THR A 87 -12.46 -5.46 -4.79
C THR A 87 -13.09 -4.52 -5.81
N ARG A 88 -12.49 -3.35 -6.03
CA ARG A 88 -13.11 -2.23 -6.77
C ARG A 88 -12.37 -1.83 -8.05
N TRP A 89 -11.25 -2.47 -8.39
CA TRP A 89 -10.43 -2.08 -9.52
C TRP A 89 -11.18 -1.95 -10.86
N LYS A 90 -12.13 -2.85 -11.14
CA LYS A 90 -12.89 -2.85 -12.41
C LYS A 90 -13.88 -1.68 -12.54
N ILE A 91 -14.30 -1.08 -11.42
CA ILE A 91 -15.26 0.03 -11.40
C ILE A 91 -14.57 1.39 -11.24
N LEU A 92 -13.27 1.41 -10.97
CA LEU A 92 -12.52 2.65 -10.90
C LEU A 92 -12.39 3.30 -12.29
N PRO A 93 -12.48 4.64 -12.38
CA PRO A 93 -12.15 5.35 -13.60
C PRO A 93 -10.73 5.00 -14.09
N ARG A 94 -10.56 4.78 -15.39
CA ARG A 94 -9.27 4.31 -15.96
C ARG A 94 -8.09 5.22 -15.66
N ASN A 95 -8.31 6.53 -15.58
CA ASN A 95 -7.27 7.50 -15.18
C ASN A 95 -6.79 7.27 -13.74
N GLN A 96 -7.66 6.82 -12.84
CA GLN A 96 -7.29 6.49 -11.46
C GLN A 96 -6.52 5.17 -11.41
N CYS A 97 -6.91 4.17 -12.19
CA CYS A 97 -6.14 2.92 -12.34
C CYS A 97 -4.70 3.21 -12.81
N GLU A 98 -4.54 4.03 -13.86
CA GLU A 98 -3.23 4.43 -14.36
C GLU A 98 -2.43 5.28 -13.35
N GLY A 99 -3.11 6.14 -12.58
CA GLY A 99 -2.50 6.90 -11.48
C GLY A 99 -1.91 5.98 -10.40
N ILE A 100 -2.72 5.04 -9.89
CA ILE A 100 -2.30 4.05 -8.89
C ILE A 100 -1.12 3.22 -9.42
N LYS A 101 -1.22 2.73 -10.66
CA LYS A 101 -0.17 1.95 -11.33
C LYS A 101 1.15 2.71 -11.38
N LYS A 102 1.16 3.95 -11.89
CA LYS A 102 2.37 4.78 -11.97
C LYS A 102 2.95 5.06 -10.59
N TYR A 103 2.09 5.33 -9.62
CA TYR A 103 2.51 5.61 -8.25
C TYR A 103 3.19 4.41 -7.58
N VAL A 104 2.58 3.22 -7.65
CA VAL A 104 3.16 1.98 -7.09
C VAL A 104 4.49 1.65 -7.75
N VAL A 105 4.58 1.72 -9.08
CA VAL A 105 5.84 1.51 -9.82
C VAL A 105 6.91 2.52 -9.38
N GLY A 106 6.55 3.80 -9.28
CA GLY A 106 7.46 4.86 -8.82
C GLY A 106 8.00 4.61 -7.41
N LEU A 107 7.16 4.16 -6.48
CA LEU A 107 7.58 3.78 -5.14
C LEU A 107 8.53 2.59 -5.15
N ILE A 108 8.23 1.54 -5.91
CA ILE A 108 9.10 0.35 -6.03
C ILE A 108 10.47 0.76 -6.55
N ILE A 109 10.52 1.56 -7.63
CA ILE A 109 11.77 2.03 -8.21
C ILE A 109 12.55 2.84 -7.17
N LYS A 110 11.94 3.83 -6.53
CA LYS A 110 12.58 4.67 -5.51
C LYS A 110 13.15 3.86 -4.35
N THR A 111 12.44 2.82 -3.90
CA THR A 111 12.84 2.00 -2.73
C THR A 111 13.84 0.89 -3.08
N SER A 112 13.94 0.47 -4.35
CA SER A 112 14.84 -0.62 -4.79
C SER A 112 16.11 -0.15 -5.50
N GLN A 113 16.27 1.15 -5.73
CA GLN A 113 17.46 1.72 -6.40
C GLN A 113 18.73 1.75 -5.54
N ASP A 114 18.63 1.64 -4.22
CA ASP A 114 19.77 1.66 -3.29
C ASP A 114 19.70 0.48 -2.32
N ALA A 115 20.82 -0.23 -2.14
CA ALA A 115 20.88 -1.43 -1.31
C ALA A 115 20.58 -1.16 0.17
N THR A 116 21.00 0.00 0.70
CA THR A 116 20.77 0.38 2.09
C THR A 116 19.29 0.68 2.33
N VAL A 117 18.67 1.44 1.42
CA VAL A 117 17.22 1.73 1.45
C VAL A 117 16.43 0.44 1.30
N MET A 118 16.84 -0.44 0.39
CA MET A 118 16.18 -1.72 0.13
C MET A 118 16.17 -2.61 1.38
N GLU A 119 17.31 -2.75 2.06
CA GLU A 119 17.41 -3.57 3.27
C GLU A 119 16.63 -2.94 4.44
N ALA A 120 16.75 -1.63 4.65
CA ALA A 120 16.02 -0.92 5.70
C ALA A 120 14.49 -1.00 5.51
N ASN A 121 14.01 -1.10 4.26
CA ASN A 121 12.58 -1.11 3.93
C ASN A 121 12.13 -2.46 3.35
N LYS A 122 12.85 -3.55 3.61
CA LYS A 122 12.62 -4.86 2.96
C LYS A 122 11.18 -5.35 3.04
N VAL A 123 10.56 -5.27 4.22
CA VAL A 123 9.17 -5.70 4.42
C VAL A 123 8.20 -4.82 3.64
N TYR A 124 8.47 -3.51 3.59
CA TYR A 124 7.64 -2.53 2.89
C TYR A 124 7.73 -2.71 1.37
N LEU A 125 8.95 -2.88 0.87
CA LEU A 125 9.20 -3.17 -0.54
C LEU A 125 8.54 -4.49 -0.96
N ASN A 126 8.63 -5.53 -0.14
CA ASN A 126 7.93 -6.78 -0.42
C ASN A 126 6.41 -6.59 -0.52
N LYS A 127 5.83 -5.74 0.34
CA LYS A 127 4.40 -5.42 0.27
C LYS A 127 4.04 -4.63 -1.00
N LEU A 128 4.89 -3.69 -1.42
CA LEU A 128 4.73 -2.99 -2.70
C LEU A 128 4.77 -3.96 -3.89
N ASN A 129 5.70 -4.91 -3.88
CA ASN A 129 5.80 -5.93 -4.93
C ASN A 129 4.53 -6.78 -5.01
N ILE A 130 3.98 -7.22 -3.87
CA ILE A 130 2.70 -7.94 -3.82
C ILE A 130 1.58 -7.08 -4.42
N ILE A 131 1.51 -5.79 -4.07
CA ILE A 131 0.50 -4.87 -4.62
C ILE A 131 0.63 -4.72 -6.13
N LEU A 132 1.86 -4.58 -6.65
CA LEU A 132 2.10 -4.54 -8.09
C LEU A 132 1.61 -5.83 -8.76
N VAL A 133 1.87 -7.00 -8.18
CA VAL A 133 1.35 -8.28 -8.70
C VAL A 133 -0.18 -8.30 -8.70
N GLN A 134 -0.85 -7.77 -7.66
CA GLN A 134 -2.31 -7.65 -7.67
C GLN A 134 -2.83 -6.75 -8.80
N ILE A 135 -2.10 -5.68 -9.16
CA ILE A 135 -2.42 -4.84 -10.34
C ILE A 135 -2.22 -5.65 -11.62
N LEU A 136 -1.12 -6.38 -11.75
CA LEU A 136 -0.81 -7.19 -12.93
C LEU A 136 -1.88 -8.26 -13.17
N LYS A 137 -2.38 -8.93 -12.13
CA LYS A 137 -3.51 -9.89 -12.24
C LYS A 137 -4.78 -9.27 -12.85
N ARG A 138 -4.91 -7.94 -12.79
CA ARG A 138 -6.08 -7.21 -13.31
C ARG A 138 -5.85 -6.60 -14.69
N GLU A 139 -4.63 -6.17 -14.98
CA GLU A 139 -4.29 -5.39 -16.17
C GLU A 139 -3.46 -6.16 -17.21
N TRP A 140 -2.63 -7.11 -16.79
CA TRP A 140 -1.80 -7.89 -17.71
C TRP A 140 -2.53 -9.15 -18.19
N PRO A 141 -2.47 -9.51 -19.49
CA PRO A 141 -1.71 -8.84 -20.55
C PRO A 141 -2.45 -7.67 -21.24
N ASN A 142 -3.77 -7.65 -21.25
CA ASN A 142 -4.55 -6.85 -22.20
C ASN A 142 -4.42 -5.32 -22.07
N ASN A 143 -4.25 -4.80 -20.86
CA ASN A 143 -4.17 -3.36 -20.60
C ASN A 143 -2.74 -2.92 -20.22
N TRP A 144 -1.78 -3.85 -20.18
CA TRP A 144 -0.38 -3.58 -19.88
C TRP A 144 0.55 -4.54 -20.61
N GLU A 145 0.40 -4.63 -21.93
CA GLU A 145 1.10 -5.57 -22.80
C GLU A 145 2.63 -5.48 -22.67
N THR A 146 3.15 -4.27 -22.48
CA THR A 146 4.60 -3.98 -22.41
C THR A 146 5.23 -4.32 -21.06
N PHE A 147 4.48 -4.79 -20.05
CA PHE A 147 5.02 -4.97 -18.70
C PHE A 147 6.32 -5.80 -18.67
N ILE A 148 6.34 -6.94 -19.38
CA ILE A 148 7.52 -7.82 -19.40
C ILE A 148 8.72 -7.16 -20.09
N SER A 149 8.50 -6.44 -21.20
CA SER A 149 9.60 -5.70 -21.85
C SER A 149 10.11 -4.56 -20.98
N ASP A 150 9.20 -3.86 -20.29
CA ASP A 150 9.51 -2.70 -19.46
C ASP A 150 10.29 -3.13 -18.22
N ILE A 151 9.88 -4.19 -17.52
CA ILE A 151 10.58 -4.69 -16.33
C ILE A 151 11.96 -5.25 -16.68
N VAL A 152 12.09 -5.97 -17.80
CA VAL A 152 13.39 -6.47 -18.29
C VAL A 152 14.29 -5.31 -18.72
N GLY A 153 13.73 -4.27 -19.34
CA GLY A 153 14.45 -3.03 -19.65
C GLY A 153 14.95 -2.33 -18.39
N ALA A 154 14.07 -2.14 -17.40
CA ALA A 154 14.39 -1.50 -16.13
C ALA A 154 15.47 -2.27 -15.34
N SER A 155 15.46 -3.61 -15.38
CA SER A 155 16.47 -4.45 -14.73
C SER A 155 17.91 -4.18 -15.22
N LYS A 156 18.09 -3.58 -16.39
CA LYS A 156 19.43 -3.22 -16.90
C LYS A 156 19.99 -1.96 -16.25
N THR A 157 19.20 -1.23 -15.47
CA THR A 157 19.60 0.06 -14.87
C THR A 157 20.60 -0.13 -13.73
N ASN A 158 20.35 -1.07 -12.83
CA ASN A 158 21.26 -1.44 -11.75
C ASN A 158 20.87 -2.82 -11.16
N GLU A 159 21.79 -3.40 -10.39
CA GLU A 159 21.65 -4.74 -9.83
C GLU A 159 20.55 -4.84 -8.76
N THR A 160 20.37 -3.83 -7.91
CA THR A 160 19.37 -3.89 -6.83
C THR A 160 17.93 -3.84 -7.38
N LEU A 161 17.70 -3.01 -8.40
CA LEU A 161 16.43 -2.98 -9.12
C LEU A 161 16.20 -4.29 -9.89
N CYS A 162 17.22 -4.84 -10.52
CA CYS A 162 17.15 -6.17 -11.15
C CYS A 162 16.77 -7.25 -10.15
N HIS A 163 17.42 -7.28 -8.98
CA HIS A 163 17.13 -8.20 -7.89
C HIS A 163 15.66 -8.10 -7.44
N ASN A 164 15.16 -6.88 -7.23
CA ASN A 164 13.76 -6.69 -6.86
C ASN A 164 12.80 -7.12 -7.99
N ASN A 165 13.14 -6.86 -9.25
CA ASN A 165 12.35 -7.30 -10.40
C ASN A 165 12.28 -8.84 -10.48
N MET A 166 13.35 -9.55 -10.14
CA MET A 166 13.31 -11.03 -10.04
C MET A 166 12.35 -11.50 -8.95
N ILE A 167 12.26 -10.79 -7.82
CA ILE A 167 11.25 -11.07 -6.78
C ILE A 167 9.84 -10.84 -7.31
N ILE A 168 9.59 -9.74 -8.03
CA ILE A 168 8.28 -9.45 -8.63
C ILE A 168 7.88 -10.54 -9.61
N LEU A 169 8.77 -10.97 -10.50
CA LEU A 169 8.51 -12.04 -11.47
C LEU A 169 8.25 -13.39 -10.78
N LYS A 170 8.97 -13.69 -9.70
CA LYS A 170 8.71 -14.87 -8.87
C LYS A 170 7.30 -14.81 -8.27
N LEU A 171 6.94 -13.71 -7.61
CA LEU A 171 5.60 -13.53 -7.01
C LEU A 171 4.48 -13.62 -8.05
N LEU A 172 4.70 -13.04 -9.25
CA LEU A 172 3.77 -13.14 -10.36
C LEU A 172 3.59 -14.60 -10.81
N SER A 173 4.68 -15.37 -10.92
CA SER A 173 4.63 -16.79 -11.25
C SER A 173 3.83 -17.59 -10.22
N GLU A 174 4.08 -17.37 -8.93
CA GLU A 174 3.35 -18.04 -7.84
C GLU A 174 1.84 -17.73 -7.91
N GLU A 175 1.47 -16.46 -8.11
CA GLU A 175 0.07 -16.04 -8.20
C GLU A 175 -0.66 -16.53 -9.45
N VAL A 176 0.05 -16.72 -10.57
CA VAL A 176 -0.53 -17.16 -11.85
C VAL A 176 -0.61 -18.67 -11.99
N PHE A 177 0.33 -19.42 -11.41
CA PHE A 177 0.43 -20.87 -11.62
C PHE A 177 0.17 -21.69 -10.35
N ASP A 178 0.63 -21.23 -9.18
CA ASP A 178 0.53 -22.03 -7.95
C ASP A 178 -0.79 -21.77 -7.21
N PHE A 179 -1.30 -20.53 -7.24
CA PHE A 179 -2.54 -20.13 -6.55
C PHE A 179 -3.75 -19.94 -7.46
N SER A 180 -3.62 -20.16 -8.78
CA SER A 180 -4.73 -20.06 -9.73
C SER A 180 -5.67 -21.27 -9.72
N SER A 181 -5.31 -22.34 -9.02
CA SER A 181 -6.05 -23.61 -8.98
C SER A 181 -7.01 -23.73 -7.78
N GLY A 182 -7.35 -22.60 -7.12
CA GLY A 182 -8.25 -22.53 -5.97
C GLY A 182 -9.52 -21.75 -6.24
#